data_AF-A0A1C6TP11-F1
#
_entry.id   AF-A0A1C6TP11-F1
#
_cell.length_a   1.000
_cell.length_b   1.000
_cell.length_c   1.000
_cell.angle_alpha   90.00
_cell.angle_beta   90.00
_cell.angle_gamma   90.00
#
_symmetry.space_group_name_H-M   'P 1'
#
loop_
_entity.id
_entity.type
_entity.pdbx_description
1 polymer ?
#
loop_
_entity_poly.entity_id
_entity_poly.type
_entity_poly.pdbx_seq_one_letter_code
_entity_poly.pdbx_strand_id
1 'polypeptide(L)'
;MSYQAVQWALDEAPMLRTKAGLPDTTARAVLVARAERADEFGRDTHASIADVIWRTGFDERTIQRAELRLEAAGLLVPDGTTRWGTPAGTST
;
A
#
# COMPACT_ATOMS: atom_id res chain seq x y z
N MET A 1 -12.17 6.03 -7.37
CA MET A 1 -10.82 6.04 -7.97
C MET A 1 -10.27 7.44 -7.86
N SER A 2 -9.09 7.62 -7.26
CA SER A 2 -8.44 8.94 -7.14
C SER A 2 -7.31 9.08 -8.14
N TYR A 3 -7.51 9.93 -9.16
CA TYR A 3 -6.48 10.22 -10.16
C TYR A 3 -5.24 10.87 -9.52
N GLN A 4 -5.45 11.80 -8.59
CA GLN A 4 -4.37 12.53 -7.91
C GLN A 4 -3.51 11.60 -7.06
N ALA A 5 -4.13 10.68 -6.29
CA ALA A 5 -3.38 9.72 -5.48
C ALA A 5 -2.53 8.77 -6.35
N VAL A 6 -3.07 8.32 -7.49
CA VAL A 6 -2.33 7.48 -8.45
C VAL A 6 -1.17 8.25 -9.08
N GLN A 7 -1.40 9.50 -9.50
CA GLN A 7 -0.36 10.35 -10.08
C GLN A 7 0.77 10.58 -9.07
N TRP A 8 0.43 10.96 -7.83
CA TRP A 8 1.41 11.08 -6.76
C TRP A 8 2.22 9.79 -6.57
N ALA A 9 1.53 8.63 -6.53
CA ALA A 9 2.18 7.34 -6.34
C ALA A 9 3.14 6.96 -7.48
N LEU A 10 2.95 7.49 -8.70
CA LEU A 10 3.81 7.22 -9.85
C LEU A 10 4.97 8.23 -9.96
N ASP A 11 4.64 9.51 -9.84
CA ASP A 11 5.52 10.61 -10.26
C ASP A 11 6.24 11.29 -9.09
N GLU A 12 5.64 11.31 -7.90
CA GLU A 12 6.11 12.11 -6.77
C GLU A 12 6.65 11.26 -5.61
N ALA A 13 5.95 10.17 -5.27
CA ALA A 13 6.33 9.30 -4.16
C ALA A 13 7.73 8.70 -4.41
N PRO A 14 8.64 8.72 -3.42
CA PRO A 14 10.00 8.21 -3.60
C PRO A 14 10.01 6.73 -3.97
N MET A 15 10.84 6.37 -4.95
CA MET A 15 11.06 4.97 -5.32
C MET A 15 11.92 4.29 -4.25
N LEU A 16 11.32 3.35 -3.50
CA LEU A 16 12.07 2.52 -2.57
C LEU A 16 13.13 1.69 -3.29
N ARG A 17 14.15 1.27 -2.54
CA ARG A 17 15.23 0.42 -3.02
C ARG A 17 15.21 -0.90 -2.26
N THR A 18 15.44 -1.99 -2.99
CA THR A 18 15.65 -3.30 -2.39
C THR A 18 16.99 -3.33 -1.64
N LYS A 19 17.23 -4.39 -0.85
CA LYS A 19 18.52 -4.59 -0.17
C LYS A 19 19.72 -4.62 -1.13
N ALA A 20 19.49 -4.99 -2.40
CA ALA A 20 20.51 -5.00 -3.45
C ALA A 20 20.68 -3.64 -4.15
N GLY A 21 20.00 -2.58 -3.69
CA GLY A 21 20.05 -1.23 -4.28
C GLY A 21 19.20 -1.03 -5.53
N LEU A 22 18.51 -2.08 -6.01
CA LEU A 22 17.63 -2.00 -7.19
C LEU A 22 16.31 -1.30 -6.86
N PRO A 23 15.66 -0.60 -7.82
CA PRO A 23 14.31 -0.08 -7.64
C PRO A 23 13.33 -1.16 -7.18
N ASP A 24 12.51 -0.83 -6.19
CA ASP A 24 11.55 -1.74 -5.60
C ASP A 24 10.20 -1.65 -6.34
N THR A 25 10.16 -2.24 -7.54
CA THR A 25 8.98 -2.18 -8.42
C THR A 25 7.76 -2.86 -7.82
N THR A 26 7.95 -3.89 -6.98
CA THR A 26 6.86 -4.52 -6.22
C THR A 26 6.21 -3.53 -5.26
N ALA A 27 7.02 -2.80 -4.47
CA ALA A 27 6.49 -1.78 -3.56
C ALA A 27 5.78 -0.66 -4.33
N ARG A 28 6.34 -0.21 -5.46
CA ARG A 28 5.66 0.77 -6.32
C ARG A 28 4.30 0.27 -6.81
N ALA A 29 4.23 -0.94 -7.35
CA ALA A 29 2.98 -1.50 -7.89
C ALA A 29 1.90 -1.63 -6.81
N VAL A 30 2.27 -2.08 -5.61
CA VAL A 30 1.35 -2.16 -4.46
C VAL A 30 0.89 -0.77 -4.04
N LEU A 31 1.79 0.22 -3.96
CA LEU A 31 1.44 1.60 -3.61
C LEU A 31 0.43 2.19 -4.61
N VAL A 32 0.64 1.99 -5.90
CA VAL A 32 -0.28 2.47 -6.96
C VAL A 32 -1.64 1.77 -6.87
N ALA A 33 -1.66 0.46 -6.68
CA ALA A 33 -2.91 -0.31 -6.55
C ALA A 33 -3.74 0.14 -5.34
N ARG A 34 -3.07 0.50 -4.23
CA ARG A 34 -3.69 1.10 -3.05
C ARG A 34 -4.19 2.52 -3.38
N ALA A 35 -3.32 3.39 -3.88
CA ALA A 35 -3.64 4.79 -4.18
C ALA A 35 -4.86 4.96 -5.11
N GLU A 36 -5.07 4.04 -6.05
CA GLU A 36 -6.26 4.07 -6.92
C GLU A 36 -7.57 4.02 -6.13
N ARG A 37 -7.62 3.34 -4.98
CA ARG A 37 -8.81 3.24 -4.13
C ARG A 37 -8.83 4.26 -2.99
N ALA A 38 -7.81 5.11 -2.88
CA ALA A 38 -7.81 6.22 -1.94
C ALA A 38 -8.80 7.32 -2.38
N ASP A 39 -9.13 8.21 -1.45
CA ASP A 39 -9.77 9.49 -1.76
C ASP A 39 -8.79 10.46 -2.47
N GLU A 40 -9.26 11.67 -2.79
CA GLU A 40 -8.44 12.70 -3.45
C GLU A 40 -7.21 13.14 -2.63
N PHE A 41 -7.23 12.94 -1.31
CA PHE A 41 -6.15 13.27 -0.39
C PHE A 41 -5.23 12.08 -0.08
N GLY A 42 -5.44 10.92 -0.72
CA GLY A 42 -4.65 9.71 -0.47
C GLY A 42 -5.03 8.96 0.82
N ARG A 43 -6.21 9.21 1.38
CA ARG A 43 -6.74 8.56 2.60
C ARG A 43 -7.77 7.49 2.26
N ASP A 44 -8.21 6.75 3.27
CA ASP A 44 -9.32 5.79 3.21
C ASP A 44 -9.19 4.77 2.08
N THR A 45 -8.01 4.17 2.01
CA THR A 45 -7.63 3.16 1.03
C THR A 45 -8.40 1.84 1.22
N HIS A 46 -9.68 1.80 0.87
CA HIS A 46 -10.57 0.63 1.03
C HIS A 46 -10.31 -0.51 0.02
N ALA A 47 -9.13 -0.57 -0.61
CA ALA A 47 -8.79 -1.72 -1.44
C ALA A 47 -8.76 -2.99 -0.58
N SER A 48 -9.56 -4.00 -0.93
CA SER A 48 -9.38 -5.32 -0.32
C SER A 48 -8.04 -5.92 -0.77
N ILE A 49 -7.50 -6.89 -0.03
CA ILE A 49 -6.27 -7.57 -0.48
C ILE A 49 -6.49 -8.32 -1.81
N ALA A 50 -7.70 -8.87 -2.02
CA ALA A 50 -8.09 -9.51 -3.28
C ALA A 50 -8.04 -8.53 -4.47
N ASP A 51 -8.44 -7.28 -4.25
CA ASP A 51 -8.35 -6.22 -5.26
C ASP A 51 -6.90 -5.89 -5.62
N VAL A 52 -5.99 -5.92 -4.65
CA VAL A 52 -4.54 -5.70 -4.90
C VAL A 52 -3.92 -6.90 -5.62
N ILE A 53 -4.30 -8.12 -5.25
CA ILE A 53 -3.89 -9.35 -5.96
C ILE A 53 -4.31 -9.28 -7.42
N TRP A 54 -5.58 -8.97 -7.70
CA TRP A 54 -6.10 -8.90 -9.06
C TRP A 54 -5.35 -7.86 -9.92
N ARG A 55 -5.00 -6.70 -9.34
CA ARG A 55 -4.29 -5.63 -10.06
C ARG A 55 -2.82 -5.91 -10.33
N THR A 56 -2.15 -6.56 -9.39
CA THR A 56 -0.70 -6.70 -9.41
C THR A 56 -0.23 -8.08 -9.86
N GLY A 57 -1.09 -9.09 -9.75
CA GLY A 57 -0.74 -10.50 -9.98
C GLY A 57 0.15 -11.09 -8.88
N PHE A 58 0.45 -10.35 -7.82
CA PHE A 58 1.26 -10.84 -6.71
C PHE A 58 0.44 -11.68 -5.75
N ASP A 59 1.10 -12.65 -5.11
CA ASP A 59 0.50 -13.34 -3.98
C ASP A 59 0.38 -12.42 -2.75
N GLU A 60 -0.52 -12.82 -1.85
CA GLU A 60 -0.82 -12.11 -0.61
C GLU A 60 0.44 -11.80 0.23
N ARG A 61 1.34 -12.79 0.36
CA ARG A 61 2.55 -12.65 1.17
C ARG A 61 3.51 -11.61 0.60
N THR A 62 3.61 -11.55 -0.73
CA THR A 62 4.43 -10.57 -1.46
C THR A 62 3.87 -9.17 -1.27
N ILE A 63 2.55 -9.03 -1.33
CA ILE A 63 1.85 -7.77 -1.08
C ILE A 63 2.12 -7.28 0.35
N GLN A 64 1.91 -8.12 1.37
CA GLN A 64 2.13 -7.73 2.77
C GLN A 64 3.59 -7.34 3.06
N ARG A 65 4.54 -8.05 2.46
CA ARG A 65 5.97 -7.67 2.58
C ARG A 65 6.27 -6.33 1.91
N ALA A 66 5.58 -6.00 0.82
CA ALA A 66 5.68 -4.68 0.21
C ALA A 66 5.03 -3.61 1.08
N GLU A 67 3.85 -3.87 1.63
CA GLU A 67 3.16 -2.97 2.55
C GLU A 67 3.99 -2.66 3.79
N LEU A 68 4.61 -3.66 4.42
CA LEU A 68 5.53 -3.43 5.56
C LEU A 68 6.71 -2.52 5.20
N ARG A 69 7.22 -2.60 3.97
CA ARG A 69 8.30 -1.71 3.51
C ARG A 69 7.80 -0.29 3.25
N LEU A 70 6.61 -0.15 2.67
CA LEU A 70 5.95 1.13 2.45
C LEU A 70 5.61 1.82 3.77
N GLU A 71 5.11 1.07 4.76
CA GLU A 71 4.86 1.53 6.12
C GLU A 71 6.14 1.99 6.81
N ALA A 72 7.21 1.18 6.74
CA ALA A 72 8.50 1.56 7.31
C ALA A 72 9.10 2.82 6.66
N ALA A 73 8.70 3.12 5.42
CA ALA A 73 9.08 4.34 4.70
C ALA A 73 8.09 5.50 4.86
N GLY A 74 6.98 5.32 5.60
CA GLY A 74 5.94 6.32 5.79
C GLY A 74 5.07 6.61 4.57
N LEU A 75 5.08 5.71 3.57
CA LEU A 75 4.29 5.85 2.34
C LEU A 75 2.91 5.21 2.43
N LEU A 76 2.72 4.30 3.38
CA LEU A 76 1.42 3.79 3.80
C LEU A 76 1.30 3.93 5.31
N VAL A 77 0.10 4.19 5.79
CA VAL A 77 -0.21 4.23 7.23
C VAL A 77 -1.29 3.18 7.49
N PRO A 78 -1.10 2.26 8.45
CA PRO A 78 -2.15 1.33 8.84
C PRO A 78 -3.34 2.11 9.41
N ASP A 79 -4.56 1.82 8.95
CA ASP A 79 -5.77 2.47 9.46
C ASP A 79 -6.20 1.98 10.87
N GLY A 80 -5.43 1.06 11.46
CA GLY A 80 -5.69 0.48 12.78
C GLY A 80 -6.81 -0.56 12.81
N THR A 81 -7.53 -0.78 11.71
CA THR A 81 -8.71 -1.64 11.68
C THR A 81 -8.38 -3.11 11.46
N THR A 82 -7.14 -3.47 11.10
CA THR A 82 -6.58 -4.82 11.27
C THR A 82 -5.16 -4.91 10.76
N ARG A 83 -4.22 -5.37 11.60
CA ARG A 83 -2.97 -5.94 11.04
C ARG A 83 -3.29 -7.27 10.34
N TRP A 84 -4.27 -8.01 10.87
CA TRP A 84 -4.81 -9.29 10.40
C TRP A 84 -6.12 -9.60 11.13
N GLY A 85 -7.29 -9.50 10.48
CA GLY A 85 -8.57 -10.11 10.89
C GLY A 85 -9.05 -10.13 12.36
N THR A 86 -8.59 -9.30 13.29
CA THR A 86 -9.19 -9.13 14.63
C THR A 86 -9.07 -7.67 15.07
N PRO A 87 -10.16 -7.01 15.51
CA PRO A 87 -10.09 -5.65 16.01
C PRO A 87 -9.11 -5.61 17.18
N ALA A 88 -8.19 -4.63 17.18
CA ALA A 88 -7.46 -4.29 18.39
C ALA A 88 -8.49 -3.80 19.41
N GLY A 89 -8.88 -4.68 20.32
CA GLY A 89 -9.85 -4.38 21.36
C GLY A 89 -9.39 -3.17 22.15
N THR A 90 -10.18 -2.10 22.10
CA THR A 90 -10.05 -0.96 22.99
C THR A 90 -10.43 -1.44 24.39
N SER A 91 -9.44 -1.80 25.20
CA SER A 91 -9.60 -1.83 26.65
C SER A 91 -9.44 -0.39 27.14
N THR A 92 -10.55 0.22 27.55
CA THR A 92 -10.60 1.35 28.47
C THR A 92 -11.55 0.99 29.58
#